data_AF-A0AB36PXR8-F1
#
_entry.id   AF-A0AB36PXR8-F1
#
_cell.length_a   1.000
_cell.length_b   1.000
_cell.length_c   1.000
_cell.angle_alpha   90.00
_cell.angle_beta   90.00
_cell.angle_gamma   90.00
#
_symmetry.space_group_name_H-M   'P 1'
#
loop_
_entity.id
_entity.type
_entity.pdbx_description
1 polymer ?
#
loop_
_entity_poly.entity_id
_entity_poly.type
_entity_poly.pdbx_seq_one_letter_code
_entity_poly.pdbx_strand_id
1 'polypeptide(L)'
;MAVSAVINNIPNIMVSNISSPAGSQVITATLTYDGNGNDAPKPGTDRFTFIFASNPNGNVKVASGSSLDAAITQDSANPNVYTASITVIAAAYGVCSASGNKTGDSTQWLASATSFSILPSVSFPVITRNPSPALQVSPVPGTPDSDATLVTQMDVTVTDEGGNPIPDSSVTFTVKDVRTTSATQTGVFYSASKTPISLAPLTPQDPRSDSRFAQATNKLGVATIFIATNQNPGYLRIFCETNTIRGASAFVYIFDTAFGTELEAPDTDIGPDLSNYTDTTFPVTINNKNTSPNEFIALFLNNKFQNQIAGTNLNENGSALTVANAADLNVGSSSAKPQNNFLYTIRTSNGDLINSKTTLLQLFGPLPTPNPENQILGPLVDPNGGVINLGSIFIQGNPTDYTTTIDLSKDKTTLADKMSYTLKQNDIVTLHATFQGDFQSDDNFQVNPFTYTKTITDPTDSAFNIIIPFDDISGYGTPKDPKRSNLYKMYYEITPASATTPIAASSLTQGVLSTRVI
;
A
#
# COMPACT_ATOMS: atom_id res chain seq x y z
N MET A 1 -73.80 -4.76 -24.38
CA MET A 1 -72.58 -5.28 -23.74
C MET A 1 -71.40 -4.74 -24.52
N ALA A 2 -70.67 -3.76 -23.97
CA ALA A 2 -69.44 -3.27 -24.57
C ALA A 2 -68.30 -4.19 -24.15
N VAL A 3 -67.76 -4.96 -25.09
CA VAL A 3 -66.57 -5.78 -24.85
C VAL A 3 -65.37 -4.85 -25.01
N SER A 4 -64.77 -4.50 -23.88
CA SER A 4 -63.45 -3.87 -23.82
C SER A 4 -62.43 -4.86 -24.40
N ALA A 5 -62.08 -4.71 -25.67
CA ALA A 5 -60.93 -5.39 -26.25
C ALA A 5 -59.67 -4.71 -25.68
N VAL A 6 -59.18 -5.22 -24.56
CA VAL A 6 -57.83 -4.91 -24.07
C VAL A 6 -56.87 -5.58 -25.02
N ILE A 7 -56.11 -4.78 -25.77
CA ILE A 7 -55.07 -5.27 -26.66
C ILE A 7 -53.71 -4.83 -26.12
N ASN A 8 -52.94 -5.87 -25.79
CA ASN A 8 -51.67 -5.86 -25.09
C ASN A 8 -50.53 -5.51 -26.05
N ASN A 9 -50.33 -4.22 -26.30
CA ASN A 9 -49.05 -3.71 -26.79
C ASN A 9 -48.08 -3.60 -25.60
N ILE A 10 -47.60 -4.72 -25.09
CA ILE A 10 -46.62 -4.75 -23.99
C ILE A 10 -45.22 -4.72 -24.60
N PRO A 11 -44.52 -3.58 -24.61
CA PRO A 11 -43.14 -3.53 -25.06
C PRO A 11 -42.25 -4.36 -24.14
N ASN A 12 -41.27 -5.02 -24.75
CA ASN A 12 -40.21 -5.72 -24.04
C ASN A 12 -38.93 -4.88 -24.11
N ILE A 13 -38.29 -4.63 -22.97
CA ILE A 13 -37.02 -3.90 -22.94
C ILE A 13 -35.87 -4.91 -23.07
N MET A 14 -35.09 -4.74 -24.13
CA MET A 14 -33.83 -5.43 -24.33
C MET A 14 -32.66 -4.47 -24.09
N VAL A 15 -31.64 -4.98 -23.41
CA VAL A 15 -30.41 -4.23 -23.12
C VAL A 15 -29.28 -4.80 -23.96
N SER A 16 -28.62 -3.92 -24.72
CA SER A 16 -27.48 -4.28 -25.56
C SER A 16 -26.26 -3.45 -25.16
N ASN A 17 -25.16 -4.14 -24.89
CA ASN A 17 -23.88 -3.50 -24.62
C ASN A 17 -23.33 -2.92 -25.93
N ILE A 18 -22.93 -1.65 -25.91
CA ILE A 18 -22.18 -1.04 -27.02
C ILE A 18 -20.72 -0.96 -26.60
N SER A 19 -19.83 -1.24 -27.54
CA SER A 19 -18.38 -1.23 -27.33
C SER A 19 -17.75 0.17 -27.24
N SER A 20 -18.50 1.28 -27.37
CA SER A 20 -17.93 2.63 -27.27
C SER A 20 -19.00 3.73 -27.11
N PRO A 21 -18.74 4.80 -26.32
CA PRO A 21 -17.58 4.97 -25.41
C PRO A 21 -17.67 4.07 -24.16
N ALA A 22 -16.52 3.80 -23.53
CA ALA A 22 -16.42 2.93 -22.36
C ALA A 22 -17.45 3.33 -21.27
N GLY A 23 -18.21 2.35 -20.79
CA GLY A 23 -19.30 2.56 -19.82
C GLY A 23 -20.64 3.03 -20.42
N SER A 24 -20.83 2.95 -21.74
CA SER A 24 -22.11 3.24 -22.42
C SER A 24 -22.91 1.97 -22.73
N GLN A 25 -24.24 2.06 -22.62
CA GLN A 25 -25.18 1.00 -23.02
C GLN A 25 -26.31 1.56 -23.86
N VAL A 26 -26.80 0.80 -24.83
CA VAL A 26 -28.05 1.09 -25.54
C VAL A 26 -29.15 0.23 -24.94
N ILE A 27 -30.18 0.93 -24.47
CA ILE A 27 -31.41 0.34 -23.97
C ILE A 27 -32.44 0.48 -25.08
N THR A 28 -33.01 -0.62 -25.52
CA THR A 28 -33.98 -0.66 -26.61
C THR A 28 -35.30 -1.23 -26.11
N ALA A 29 -36.38 -0.45 -26.22
CA ALA A 29 -37.73 -0.95 -26.04
C ALA A 29 -38.23 -1.45 -27.40
N THR A 30 -38.64 -2.71 -27.46
CA THR A 30 -39.27 -3.31 -28.64
C THR A 30 -40.76 -3.48 -28.39
N LEU A 31 -41.56 -2.81 -29.20
CA LEU A 31 -43.01 -2.86 -29.20
C LEU A 31 -43.50 -3.72 -30.37
N THR A 32 -44.27 -4.76 -30.10
CA THR A 32 -44.97 -5.52 -31.13
C THR A 32 -46.43 -5.10 -31.14
N TYR A 33 -46.88 -4.54 -32.26
CA TYR A 33 -48.26 -4.16 -32.51
C TYR A 33 -49.01 -5.34 -33.14
N ASP A 34 -50.17 -5.69 -32.61
CA ASP A 34 -50.94 -6.86 -33.07
C ASP A 34 -51.92 -6.56 -34.23
N GLY A 35 -51.93 -5.31 -34.72
CA GLY A 35 -52.73 -4.89 -35.87
C GLY A 35 -54.14 -4.39 -35.54
N ASN A 36 -54.58 -4.44 -34.27
CA ASN A 36 -55.96 -4.16 -33.89
C ASN A 36 -56.08 -2.93 -32.97
N GLY A 37 -56.83 -1.91 -33.42
CA GLY A 37 -57.18 -0.73 -32.61
C GLY A 37 -56.98 0.61 -33.34
N ASN A 38 -57.52 1.69 -32.76
CA ASN A 38 -57.37 3.06 -33.28
C ASN A 38 -56.04 3.73 -32.88
N ASP A 39 -55.21 3.05 -32.08
CA ASP A 39 -53.98 3.57 -31.47
C ASP A 39 -52.73 2.90 -32.06
N ALA A 40 -52.69 2.78 -33.39
CA ALA A 40 -51.49 2.31 -34.09
C ALA A 40 -50.30 3.26 -33.80
N PRO A 41 -49.11 2.73 -33.46
CA PRO A 41 -47.93 3.57 -33.23
C PRO A 41 -47.58 4.38 -34.48
N LYS A 42 -47.27 5.67 -34.32
CA LYS A 42 -46.94 6.61 -35.40
C LYS A 42 -45.44 6.94 -35.39
N PRO A 43 -44.62 6.29 -36.22
CA PRO A 43 -43.20 6.61 -36.36
C PRO A 43 -42.96 8.10 -36.59
N GLY A 44 -41.95 8.67 -35.93
CA GLY A 44 -41.59 10.09 -36.02
C GLY A 44 -42.50 11.06 -35.27
N THR A 45 -43.67 10.65 -34.78
CA THR A 45 -44.56 11.47 -33.94
C THR A 45 -44.63 10.94 -32.51
N ASP A 46 -44.90 9.65 -32.36
CA ASP A 46 -44.97 9.01 -31.05
C ASP A 46 -43.57 8.78 -30.48
N ARG A 47 -43.47 8.84 -29.15
CA ARG A 47 -42.23 8.65 -28.41
C ARG A 47 -42.45 7.69 -27.23
N PHE A 48 -41.37 7.03 -26.85
CA PHE A 48 -41.30 6.18 -25.67
C PHE A 48 -40.42 6.87 -24.63
N THR A 49 -40.95 7.06 -23.43
CA THR A 49 -40.22 7.65 -22.30
C THR A 49 -39.58 6.54 -21.47
N PHE A 50 -38.26 6.50 -21.47
CA PHE A 50 -37.48 5.62 -20.60
C PHE A 50 -37.44 6.15 -19.17
N ILE A 51 -37.63 5.25 -18.21
CA ILE A 51 -37.55 5.53 -16.78
C ILE A 51 -36.47 4.64 -16.18
N PHE A 52 -35.47 5.25 -15.56
CA PHE A 52 -34.38 4.54 -14.89
C PHE A 52 -34.52 4.64 -13.39
N ALA A 53 -34.34 3.52 -12.70
CA ALA A 53 -34.24 3.47 -11.25
C ALA A 53 -32.92 2.83 -10.83
N SER A 54 -32.26 3.47 -9.88
CA SER A 54 -31.05 2.99 -9.21
C SER A 54 -31.36 1.82 -8.28
N ASN A 55 -30.56 0.75 -8.29
CA ASN A 55 -30.71 -0.38 -7.38
C ASN A 55 -29.36 -0.95 -6.91
N PRO A 56 -29.13 -1.12 -5.60
CA PRO A 56 -29.09 -0.06 -4.60
C PRO A 56 -27.98 0.98 -4.85
N ASN A 57 -27.07 0.76 -5.82
CA ASN A 57 -25.85 1.57 -5.99
C ASN A 57 -25.62 2.09 -7.43
N GLY A 58 -26.30 1.53 -8.43
CA GLY A 58 -26.13 1.93 -9.83
C GLY A 58 -26.82 3.25 -10.17
N ASN A 59 -26.18 4.08 -10.98
CA ASN A 59 -26.80 5.29 -11.53
C ASN A 59 -26.40 5.48 -12.99
N VAL A 60 -27.33 5.93 -13.82
CA VAL A 60 -27.11 6.23 -15.24
C VAL A 60 -27.43 7.68 -15.54
N LYS A 61 -26.72 8.26 -16.49
CA LYS A 61 -27.09 9.54 -17.13
C LYS A 61 -27.31 9.30 -18.61
N VAL A 62 -28.21 10.09 -19.21
CA VAL A 62 -28.42 10.05 -20.66
C VAL A 62 -27.17 10.55 -21.37
N ALA A 63 -26.71 9.81 -22.37
CA ALA A 63 -25.55 10.20 -23.16
C ALA A 63 -25.84 11.47 -23.98
N SER A 64 -24.80 12.26 -24.28
CA SER A 64 -24.94 13.41 -25.17
C SER A 64 -25.53 12.98 -26.52
N GLY A 65 -26.59 13.65 -26.97
CA GLY A 65 -27.30 13.32 -28.22
C GLY A 65 -28.40 12.24 -28.08
N SER A 66 -28.59 11.67 -26.88
CA SER A 66 -29.74 10.82 -26.55
C SER A 66 -30.81 11.60 -25.74
N SER A 67 -32.02 11.04 -25.65
CA SER A 67 -33.15 11.64 -24.92
C SER A 67 -33.93 10.56 -24.17
N LEU A 68 -34.44 10.88 -22.97
CA LEU A 68 -35.36 10.02 -22.22
C LEU A 68 -36.61 9.72 -23.03
N ASP A 69 -37.11 10.72 -23.78
CA ASP A 69 -38.17 10.55 -24.75
C ASP A 69 -37.54 10.19 -26.08
N ALA A 70 -37.46 8.89 -26.40
CA ALA A 70 -36.92 8.39 -27.65
C ALA A 70 -38.03 8.26 -28.70
N ALA A 71 -37.76 8.70 -29.93
CA ALA A 71 -38.70 8.51 -31.03
C ALA A 71 -38.82 7.02 -31.36
N ILE A 72 -40.03 6.55 -31.65
CA ILE A 72 -40.22 5.19 -32.16
C ILE A 72 -39.88 5.13 -33.65
N THR A 73 -39.23 4.04 -34.06
CA THR A 73 -38.95 3.70 -35.46
C THR A 73 -39.60 2.36 -35.79
N GLN A 74 -40.22 2.26 -36.96
CA GLN A 74 -40.80 1.01 -37.44
C GLN A 74 -39.70 0.13 -38.04
N ASP A 75 -39.73 -1.17 -37.74
CA ASP A 75 -38.84 -2.13 -38.37
C ASP A 75 -39.18 -2.30 -39.86
N SER A 76 -38.21 -2.04 -40.71
CA SER A 76 -38.33 -2.18 -42.17
C SER A 76 -38.64 -3.62 -42.62
N ALA A 77 -38.26 -4.63 -41.84
CA ALA A 77 -38.49 -6.04 -42.17
C ALA A 77 -39.82 -6.57 -41.61
N ASN A 78 -40.38 -5.92 -40.58
CA ASN A 78 -41.66 -6.30 -39.98
C ASN A 78 -42.48 -5.04 -39.62
N PRO A 79 -43.54 -4.71 -40.38
CA PRO A 79 -44.31 -3.49 -40.17
C PRO A 79 -45.09 -3.46 -38.84
N ASN A 80 -45.14 -4.58 -38.13
CA ASN A 80 -45.79 -4.69 -36.83
C ASN A 80 -44.81 -4.51 -35.65
N VAL A 81 -43.52 -4.30 -35.90
CA VAL A 81 -42.51 -4.12 -34.85
C VAL A 81 -42.00 -2.68 -34.87
N TYR A 82 -41.91 -2.09 -33.69
CA TYR A 82 -41.39 -0.74 -33.48
C TYR A 82 -40.33 -0.77 -32.39
N THR A 83 -39.32 0.05 -32.53
CA THR A 83 -38.24 0.18 -31.55
C THR A 83 -38.06 1.62 -31.13
N ALA A 84 -37.73 1.83 -29.86
CA ALA A 84 -37.18 3.09 -29.37
C ALA A 84 -35.88 2.76 -28.64
N SER A 85 -34.84 3.55 -28.85
CA SER A 85 -33.54 3.32 -28.24
C SER A 85 -33.01 4.57 -27.57
N ILE A 86 -32.34 4.39 -26.45
CA ILE A 86 -31.61 5.43 -25.74
C ILE A 86 -30.21 4.94 -25.40
N THR A 87 -29.21 5.81 -25.56
CA THR A 87 -27.88 5.56 -25.03
C THR A 87 -27.75 6.19 -23.64
N VAL A 88 -27.31 5.38 -22.69
CA VAL A 88 -27.00 5.81 -21.32
C VAL A 88 -25.54 5.54 -21.02
N ILE A 89 -24.97 6.32 -20.11
CA ILE A 89 -23.62 6.15 -19.59
C ILE A 89 -23.64 6.06 -18.06
N ALA A 90 -22.65 5.37 -17.48
CA ALA A 90 -22.53 5.24 -16.04
C ALA A 90 -22.36 6.61 -15.37
N ALA A 91 -23.16 6.88 -14.35
CA ALA A 91 -22.93 7.94 -13.38
C ALA A 91 -22.41 7.38 -12.05
N ALA A 92 -22.81 6.16 -11.69
CA ALA A 92 -22.25 5.37 -10.59
C ALA A 92 -22.36 3.88 -10.93
N TYR A 93 -21.42 3.08 -10.43
CA TYR A 93 -21.44 1.63 -10.64
C TYR A 93 -22.63 0.98 -9.94
N GLY A 94 -23.25 0.01 -10.61
CA GLY A 94 -24.16 -0.94 -9.97
C GLY A 94 -25.27 -1.39 -10.89
N VAL A 95 -26.29 -2.00 -10.30
CA VAL A 95 -27.48 -2.46 -11.04
C VAL A 95 -28.45 -1.28 -11.19
N CYS A 96 -28.91 -1.09 -12.41
CA CYS A 96 -29.99 -0.18 -12.73
C CYS A 96 -31.16 -0.99 -13.26
N SER A 97 -32.34 -0.40 -13.29
CA SER A 97 -33.48 -0.97 -14.01
C SER A 97 -34.02 0.05 -15.00
N ALA A 98 -34.40 -0.44 -16.17
CA ALA A 98 -35.03 0.35 -17.22
C ALA A 98 -36.48 -0.10 -17.35
N SER A 99 -37.39 0.86 -17.31
CA SER A 99 -38.81 0.70 -17.62
C SER A 99 -39.23 1.84 -18.55
N GLY A 100 -40.51 1.90 -18.91
CA GLY A 100 -41.01 3.05 -19.66
C GLY A 100 -42.43 2.87 -20.15
N ASN A 101 -42.90 3.91 -20.82
CA ASN A 101 -44.25 4.03 -21.35
C ASN A 101 -44.30 5.01 -22.53
N LYS A 102 -45.48 5.15 -23.14
CA LYS A 102 -45.70 6.18 -24.15
C LYS A 102 -45.56 7.58 -23.55
N THR A 103 -44.82 8.46 -24.22
CA THR A 103 -44.66 9.85 -23.77
C THR A 103 -46.02 10.55 -23.70
N GLY A 104 -46.33 11.12 -22.53
CA GLY A 104 -47.60 11.83 -22.28
C GLY A 104 -48.80 10.93 -21.95
N ASP A 105 -48.64 9.61 -21.97
CA ASP A 105 -49.69 8.65 -21.58
C ASP A 105 -49.11 7.45 -20.84
N SER A 106 -49.18 7.50 -19.51
CA SER A 106 -48.61 6.45 -18.66
C SER A 106 -49.39 5.14 -18.65
N THR A 107 -50.53 5.06 -19.35
CA THR A 107 -51.36 3.86 -19.41
C THR A 107 -51.10 3.01 -20.65
N GLN A 108 -50.36 3.55 -21.63
CA GLN A 108 -50.03 2.90 -22.89
C GLN A 108 -48.55 2.47 -22.96
N TRP A 109 -48.31 1.35 -23.64
CA TRP A 109 -46.98 0.78 -23.89
C TRP A 109 -46.16 0.57 -22.61
N LEU A 110 -46.80 0.05 -21.57
CA LEU A 110 -46.13 -0.22 -20.30
C LEU A 110 -45.08 -1.32 -20.47
N ALA A 111 -43.80 -0.95 -20.36
CA ALA A 111 -42.70 -1.90 -20.27
C ALA A 111 -42.41 -2.23 -18.80
N SER A 112 -42.40 -3.53 -18.48
CA SER A 112 -41.90 -4.02 -17.20
C SER A 112 -40.43 -3.64 -17.01
N ALA A 113 -40.04 -3.40 -15.76
CA ALA A 113 -38.66 -3.05 -15.44
C ALA A 113 -37.71 -4.22 -15.73
N THR A 114 -36.67 -3.96 -16.53
CA THR A 114 -35.58 -4.90 -16.82
C THR A 114 -34.30 -4.42 -16.14
N SER A 115 -33.67 -5.27 -15.34
CA SER A 115 -32.41 -4.97 -14.65
C SER A 115 -31.20 -5.10 -15.58
N PHE A 116 -30.23 -4.22 -15.42
CA PHE A 116 -28.94 -4.25 -16.12
C PHE A 116 -27.82 -3.67 -15.24
N SER A 117 -26.59 -4.13 -15.42
CA SER A 117 -25.43 -3.62 -14.67
C SER A 117 -24.67 -2.58 -15.48
N ILE A 118 -24.28 -1.46 -14.89
CA ILE A 118 -23.47 -0.43 -15.55
C ILE A 118 -22.13 -0.23 -14.84
N LEU A 119 -21.04 -0.12 -15.61
CA LEU A 119 -19.69 0.20 -15.12
C LEU A 119 -19.24 1.55 -15.69
N PRO A 120 -18.77 2.51 -14.88
CA PRO A 120 -17.95 3.61 -15.39
C PRO A 120 -16.62 3.07 -15.94
N SER A 121 -15.93 3.86 -16.76
CA SER A 121 -14.51 3.60 -17.06
C SER A 121 -13.75 3.48 -15.74
N VAL A 122 -13.19 2.30 -15.50
CA VAL A 122 -12.44 2.02 -14.27
C VAL A 122 -11.01 2.54 -14.41
N SER A 123 -10.47 3.15 -13.36
CA SER A 123 -9.02 3.36 -13.26
C SER A 123 -8.33 2.03 -12.95
N PHE A 124 -7.00 1.99 -13.11
CA PHE A 124 -6.21 0.82 -12.71
C PHE A 124 -6.44 0.49 -11.23
N PRO A 125 -6.63 -0.80 -10.86
CA PRO A 125 -6.71 -1.17 -9.45
C PRO A 125 -5.36 -0.92 -8.79
N VAL A 126 -5.37 -0.22 -7.66
CA VAL A 126 -4.16 0.18 -6.93
C VAL A 126 -4.08 -0.58 -5.62
N ILE A 127 -2.93 -1.18 -5.33
CA ILE A 127 -2.67 -1.76 -4.01
C ILE A 127 -2.46 -0.59 -3.04
N THR A 128 -3.41 -0.38 -2.14
CA THR A 128 -3.35 0.67 -1.11
C THR A 128 -2.78 0.18 0.21
N ARG A 129 -2.79 -1.13 0.43
CA ARG A 129 -2.03 -1.76 1.50
C ARG A 129 -1.35 -3.00 0.97
N ASN A 130 -0.01 -2.97 0.93
CA ASN A 130 0.77 -4.15 0.61
C ASN A 130 0.79 -5.11 1.80
N PRO A 131 0.75 -6.43 1.55
CA PRO A 131 0.97 -7.39 2.61
C PRO A 131 2.40 -7.25 3.13
N SER A 132 2.57 -7.43 4.45
CA SER A 132 3.84 -7.84 5.03
C SER A 132 4.39 -9.03 4.22
N PRO A 133 5.61 -8.91 3.68
CA PRO A 133 6.15 -9.89 2.75
C PRO A 133 6.58 -11.19 3.43
N ALA A 134 6.56 -11.30 4.75
CA ALA A 134 7.08 -12.46 5.46
C ALA A 134 6.19 -12.89 6.63
N LEU A 135 5.88 -14.18 6.67
CA LEU A 135 5.13 -14.87 7.71
C LEU A 135 5.87 -16.14 8.13
N GLN A 136 5.84 -16.49 9.41
CA GLN A 136 6.47 -17.71 9.91
C GLN A 136 5.50 -18.89 9.80
N VAL A 137 5.99 -20.07 9.42
CA VAL A 137 5.17 -21.29 9.46
C VAL A 137 4.64 -21.56 10.86
N SER A 138 3.45 -22.13 10.95
CA SER A 138 2.84 -22.51 12.22
C SER A 138 2.09 -23.83 12.11
N PRO A 139 2.23 -24.75 13.09
CA PRO A 139 1.44 -25.98 13.15
C PRO A 139 -0.07 -25.73 13.19
N VAL A 140 -0.48 -24.59 13.77
CA VAL A 140 -1.86 -24.12 13.76
C VAL A 140 -1.96 -23.00 12.72
N PRO A 141 -2.77 -23.16 11.66
CA PRO A 141 -2.96 -22.10 10.68
C PRO A 141 -3.37 -20.78 11.32
N GLY A 142 -2.80 -19.69 10.83
CA GLY A 142 -3.18 -18.35 11.27
C GLY A 142 -4.63 -18.03 10.86
N THR A 143 -5.20 -17.01 11.50
CA THR A 143 -6.53 -16.48 11.20
C THR A 143 -6.44 -14.97 10.98
N PRO A 144 -7.48 -14.31 10.43
CA PRO A 144 -7.48 -12.86 10.22
C PRO A 144 -7.23 -12.00 11.47
N ASP A 145 -7.42 -12.56 12.66
CA ASP A 145 -7.20 -11.90 13.95
C ASP A 145 -5.88 -12.32 14.64
N SER A 146 -5.06 -13.13 13.98
CA SER A 146 -3.73 -13.50 14.47
C SER A 146 -2.76 -12.32 14.41
N ASP A 147 -1.61 -12.44 15.08
CA ASP A 147 -0.58 -11.41 15.03
C ASP A 147 0.10 -11.32 13.65
N ALA A 148 0.83 -10.24 13.42
CA ALA A 148 1.46 -9.91 12.13
C ALA A 148 2.55 -10.90 11.66
N THR A 149 3.00 -11.83 12.51
CA THR A 149 3.93 -12.90 12.11
C THR A 149 3.20 -14.08 11.47
N LEU A 150 1.89 -14.21 11.72
CA LEU A 150 1.06 -15.32 11.25
C LEU A 150 0.03 -14.91 10.21
N VAL A 151 -0.30 -13.63 10.08
CA VAL A 151 -1.25 -13.13 9.09
C VAL A 151 -0.84 -11.77 8.53
N THR A 152 -1.17 -11.57 7.26
CA THR A 152 -0.98 -10.30 6.55
C THR A 152 -2.24 -9.93 5.77
N GLN A 153 -2.36 -8.65 5.43
CA GLN A 153 -3.51 -8.08 4.75
C GLN A 153 -3.08 -7.35 3.49
N MET A 154 -3.82 -7.56 2.41
CA MET A 154 -3.67 -6.81 1.16
C MET A 154 -4.99 -6.10 0.85
N ASP A 155 -4.91 -4.78 0.65
CA ASP A 155 -6.05 -3.95 0.25
C ASP A 155 -5.83 -3.40 -1.16
N VAL A 156 -6.84 -3.55 -2.00
CA VAL A 156 -6.86 -3.07 -3.39
C VAL A 156 -8.00 -2.08 -3.54
N THR A 157 -7.68 -0.85 -3.93
CA THR A 157 -8.67 0.19 -4.18
C THR A 157 -8.96 0.30 -5.68
N VAL A 158 -10.24 0.42 -6.01
CA VAL A 158 -10.74 0.64 -7.36
C VAL A 158 -11.49 1.97 -7.40
N THR A 159 -11.06 2.86 -8.27
CA THR A 159 -11.68 4.16 -8.51
C THR A 159 -12.10 4.30 -9.97
N ASP A 160 -12.92 5.31 -10.26
CA ASP A 160 -13.15 5.77 -11.63
C ASP A 160 -12.00 6.70 -12.10
N GLU A 161 -12.04 7.14 -13.35
CA GLU A 161 -11.05 8.09 -13.90
C GLU A 161 -11.03 9.45 -13.17
N GLY A 162 -12.08 9.80 -12.44
CA GLY A 162 -12.17 11.00 -11.61
C GLY A 162 -11.64 10.82 -10.17
N GLY A 163 -11.17 9.62 -9.82
CA GLY A 163 -10.68 9.28 -8.49
C GLY A 163 -11.78 8.94 -7.47
N ASN A 164 -13.04 8.75 -7.91
CA ASN A 164 -14.12 8.37 -7.00
C ASN A 164 -14.11 6.86 -6.77
N PRO A 165 -14.33 6.39 -5.53
CA PRO A 165 -14.35 4.96 -5.22
C PRO A 165 -15.51 4.23 -5.92
N ILE A 166 -15.23 3.04 -6.45
CA ILE A 166 -16.24 2.19 -7.10
C ILE A 166 -16.66 1.08 -6.15
N PRO A 167 -17.84 1.16 -5.48
CA PRO A 167 -18.32 0.10 -4.61
C PRO A 167 -18.77 -1.13 -5.40
N ASP A 168 -18.80 -2.31 -4.76
CA ASP A 168 -19.28 -3.58 -5.33
C ASP A 168 -18.60 -4.00 -6.65
N SER A 169 -17.48 -3.38 -7.01
CA SER A 169 -16.66 -3.72 -8.17
C SER A 169 -15.98 -5.05 -7.93
N SER A 170 -15.99 -5.91 -8.95
CA SER A 170 -15.31 -7.20 -8.87
C SER A 170 -13.80 -7.03 -9.09
N VAL A 171 -13.02 -7.36 -8.07
CA VAL A 171 -11.56 -7.49 -8.14
C VAL A 171 -11.22 -8.97 -8.16
N THR A 172 -10.60 -9.42 -9.25
CA THR A 172 -10.08 -10.78 -9.37
C THR A 172 -8.65 -10.81 -8.85
N PHE A 173 -8.41 -11.63 -7.83
CA PHE A 173 -7.08 -11.95 -7.34
C PHE A 173 -6.60 -13.22 -8.03
N THR A 174 -5.43 -13.14 -8.66
CA THR A 174 -4.71 -14.31 -9.20
C THR A 174 -3.53 -14.61 -8.30
N VAL A 175 -3.51 -15.80 -7.71
CA VAL A 175 -2.36 -16.32 -6.95
C VAL A 175 -1.60 -17.26 -7.88
N LYS A 176 -0.29 -17.04 -8.05
CA LYS A 176 0.58 -17.87 -8.87
C LYS A 176 1.08 -19.09 -8.10
N ASP A 177 1.37 -20.16 -8.85
CA ASP A 177 2.07 -21.34 -8.36
C ASP A 177 1.42 -21.94 -7.10
N VAL A 178 0.08 -21.96 -7.06
CA VAL A 178 -0.69 -22.40 -5.89
C VAL A 178 -0.52 -23.88 -5.69
N ARG A 179 -0.08 -24.22 -4.48
CA ARG A 179 -0.02 -25.58 -3.97
C ARG A 179 -1.27 -25.80 -3.13
N THR A 180 -2.08 -26.82 -3.45
CA THR A 180 -3.39 -27.08 -2.81
C THR A 180 -3.48 -28.41 -2.09
N THR A 181 -2.50 -29.31 -2.27
CA THR A 181 -2.47 -30.57 -1.52
C THR A 181 -2.14 -30.30 -0.05
N SER A 182 -2.73 -31.03 0.89
CA SER A 182 -2.52 -30.81 2.33
C SER A 182 -1.04 -30.82 2.75
N ALA A 183 -0.23 -31.63 2.07
CA ALA A 183 1.22 -31.75 2.34
C ALA A 183 2.05 -30.55 1.83
N THR A 184 1.52 -29.73 0.92
CA THR A 184 2.27 -28.62 0.29
C THR A 184 1.51 -27.30 0.26
N GLN A 185 0.29 -27.26 0.82
CA GLN A 185 -0.58 -26.10 0.73
C GLN A 185 0.12 -24.86 1.23
N THR A 186 0.11 -23.77 0.45
CA THR A 186 0.80 -22.53 0.84
C THR A 186 -0.18 -21.52 1.40
N GLY A 187 -0.10 -21.30 2.71
CA GLY A 187 -0.97 -20.35 3.40
C GLY A 187 -2.45 -20.69 3.36
N VAL A 188 -3.24 -19.83 4.00
CA VAL A 188 -4.71 -19.89 4.07
C VAL A 188 -5.25 -18.51 3.77
N PHE A 189 -6.29 -18.43 2.95
CA PHE A 189 -6.82 -17.18 2.43
C PHE A 189 -8.18 -16.90 3.05
N TYR A 190 -8.44 -15.63 3.39
CA TYR A 190 -9.72 -15.19 3.91
C TYR A 190 -10.20 -13.94 3.19
N SER A 191 -11.52 -13.82 3.07
CA SER A 191 -12.21 -12.67 2.51
C SER A 191 -12.17 -11.48 3.46
N ALA A 192 -12.65 -10.33 2.99
CA ALA A 192 -12.86 -9.15 3.83
C ALA A 192 -13.81 -9.42 5.02
N SER A 193 -14.75 -10.37 4.88
CA SER A 193 -15.64 -10.81 5.96
C SER A 193 -15.04 -11.92 6.83
N LYS A 194 -13.72 -12.16 6.72
CA LYS A 194 -12.96 -13.18 7.47
C LYS A 194 -13.43 -14.61 7.21
N THR A 195 -14.10 -14.86 6.10
CA THR A 195 -14.49 -16.21 5.70
C THR A 195 -13.38 -16.88 4.90
N PRO A 196 -13.09 -18.18 5.12
CA PRO A 196 -12.10 -18.90 4.33
C PRO A 196 -12.40 -18.87 2.84
N ILE A 197 -11.36 -18.70 2.03
CA ILE A 197 -11.41 -18.78 0.57
C ILE A 197 -10.70 -20.06 0.15
N SER A 198 -11.42 -20.90 -0.60
CA SER A 198 -10.83 -22.08 -1.22
C SER A 198 -10.17 -21.69 -2.54
N LEU A 199 -8.86 -21.96 -2.67
CA LEU A 199 -8.15 -21.78 -3.93
C LEU A 199 -8.27 -23.04 -4.78
N ALA A 200 -9.00 -22.96 -5.89
CA ALA A 200 -9.05 -24.01 -6.89
C ALA A 200 -7.94 -23.79 -7.94
N PRO A 201 -7.10 -24.80 -8.25
CA PRO A 201 -6.11 -24.69 -9.31
C PRO A 201 -6.80 -24.55 -10.68
N LEU A 202 -6.31 -23.66 -11.54
CA LEU A 202 -6.84 -23.49 -12.90
C LEU A 202 -6.58 -24.72 -13.79
N THR A 203 -5.49 -25.44 -13.52
CA THR A 203 -5.12 -26.69 -14.18
C THR A 203 -5.10 -27.80 -13.13
N PRO A 204 -6.19 -28.57 -12.95
CA PRO A 204 -6.30 -29.53 -11.84
C PRO A 204 -5.24 -30.64 -11.80
N GLN A 205 -4.63 -30.95 -12.95
CA GLN A 205 -3.58 -31.95 -13.06
C GLN A 205 -2.18 -31.41 -12.71
N ASP A 206 -2.03 -30.09 -12.58
CA ASP A 206 -0.76 -29.45 -12.23
C ASP A 206 -0.77 -29.11 -10.72
N PRO A 207 0.12 -29.72 -9.90
CA PRO A 207 0.21 -29.43 -8.47
C PRO A 207 0.71 -28.01 -8.16
N ARG A 208 1.14 -27.25 -9.17
CA ARG A 208 1.64 -25.87 -9.08
C ARG A 208 0.95 -24.97 -10.11
N SER A 209 -0.38 -24.95 -10.09
CA SER A 209 -1.19 -24.12 -10.99
C SER A 209 -1.55 -22.78 -10.37
N ASP A 210 -1.81 -21.77 -11.20
CA ASP A 210 -2.43 -20.53 -10.75
C ASP A 210 -3.82 -20.81 -10.14
N SER A 211 -4.27 -19.94 -9.24
CA SER A 211 -5.65 -19.90 -8.79
C SER A 211 -6.22 -18.49 -8.94
N ARG A 212 -7.53 -18.40 -9.12
CA ARG A 212 -8.25 -17.14 -9.22
C ARG A 212 -9.50 -17.15 -8.36
N PHE A 213 -9.73 -16.03 -7.67
CA PHE A 213 -10.98 -15.79 -6.96
C PHE A 213 -11.31 -14.30 -7.03
N ALA A 214 -12.59 -13.96 -6.90
CA ALA A 214 -13.05 -12.58 -6.93
C ALA A 214 -13.46 -12.11 -5.53
N GLN A 215 -13.21 -10.84 -5.24
CA GLN A 215 -13.80 -10.12 -4.11
C GLN A 215 -14.49 -8.86 -4.63
N ALA A 216 -15.64 -8.55 -4.07
CA ALA A 216 -16.28 -7.26 -4.31
C ALA A 216 -15.61 -6.18 -3.46
N THR A 217 -15.47 -4.98 -4.02
CA THR A 217 -15.07 -3.81 -3.24
C THR A 217 -16.17 -3.39 -2.28
N ASN A 218 -15.80 -2.84 -1.12
CA ASN A 218 -16.73 -2.26 -0.17
C ASN A 218 -17.21 -0.86 -0.63
N LYS A 219 -17.98 -0.16 0.22
CA LYS A 219 -18.49 1.19 -0.07
C LYS A 219 -17.41 2.25 -0.36
N LEU A 220 -16.18 2.01 0.06
CA LEU A 220 -15.01 2.88 -0.18
C LEU A 220 -14.20 2.43 -1.40
N GLY A 221 -14.71 1.50 -2.20
CA GLY A 221 -13.99 1.00 -3.38
C GLY A 221 -12.83 0.07 -3.04
N VAL A 222 -12.76 -0.48 -1.81
CA VAL A 222 -11.66 -1.32 -1.36
C VAL A 222 -12.06 -2.80 -1.33
N ALA A 223 -11.30 -3.64 -2.02
CA ALA A 223 -11.33 -5.10 -1.91
C ALA A 223 -10.17 -5.56 -1.03
N THR A 224 -10.46 -6.41 -0.05
CA THR A 224 -9.48 -6.87 0.95
C THR A 224 -9.35 -8.38 0.92
N ILE A 225 -8.11 -8.86 1.05
CA ILE A 225 -7.80 -10.26 1.33
C ILE A 225 -6.87 -10.35 2.55
N PHE A 226 -7.07 -11.39 3.36
CA PHE A 226 -6.12 -11.79 4.39
C PHE A 226 -5.42 -13.06 3.95
N ILE A 227 -4.10 -13.10 4.18
CA ILE A 227 -3.25 -14.23 3.85
C ILE A 227 -2.61 -14.65 5.16
N ALA A 228 -2.96 -15.84 5.63
CA ALA A 228 -2.45 -16.41 6.85
C ALA A 228 -1.46 -17.53 6.56
N THR A 229 -0.56 -17.76 7.50
CA THR A 229 0.39 -18.85 7.48
C THR A 229 -0.26 -20.21 7.78
N ASN A 230 0.46 -21.28 7.50
CA ASN A 230 0.17 -22.64 7.92
C ASN A 230 1.48 -23.38 8.17
N GLN A 231 1.44 -24.71 8.28
CA GLN A 231 2.63 -25.52 8.61
C GLN A 231 3.62 -25.70 7.46
N ASN A 232 3.28 -25.26 6.23
CA ASN A 232 4.05 -25.57 5.03
C ASN A 232 4.73 -24.30 4.49
N PRO A 233 6.06 -24.28 4.32
CA PRO A 233 6.77 -23.13 3.78
C PRO A 233 6.51 -22.97 2.28
N GLY A 234 6.40 -21.73 1.80
CA GLY A 234 6.18 -21.41 0.39
C GLY A 234 6.23 -19.94 0.03
N TYR A 235 6.16 -19.69 -1.27
CA TYR A 235 6.12 -18.36 -1.86
C TYR A 235 4.81 -18.12 -2.59
N LEU A 236 4.19 -16.98 -2.34
CA LEU A 236 2.96 -16.54 -3.00
C LEU A 236 3.26 -15.29 -3.82
N ARG A 237 2.87 -15.29 -5.10
CA ARG A 237 2.75 -14.06 -5.90
C ARG A 237 1.30 -13.81 -6.23
N ILE A 238 0.85 -12.58 -5.99
CA ILE A 238 -0.55 -12.21 -6.07
C ILE A 238 -0.68 -11.00 -6.99
N PHE A 239 -1.54 -11.13 -8.00
CA PHE A 239 -1.86 -10.06 -8.93
C PHE A 239 -3.35 -9.74 -8.77
N CYS A 240 -3.70 -8.47 -8.87
CA CYS A 240 -5.10 -8.04 -8.88
C CYS A 240 -5.48 -7.53 -10.27
N GLU A 241 -6.69 -7.85 -10.70
CA GLU A 241 -7.25 -7.42 -11.97
C GLU A 241 -8.69 -6.98 -11.74
N THR A 242 -9.12 -5.93 -12.43
CA THR A 242 -10.53 -5.57 -12.54
C THR A 242 -10.86 -5.41 -14.02
N ASN A 243 -11.89 -6.10 -14.49
CA ASN A 243 -12.19 -6.27 -15.91
C ASN A 243 -10.99 -6.83 -16.70
N THR A 244 -10.48 -6.08 -17.68
CA THR A 244 -9.31 -6.43 -18.50
C THR A 244 -8.03 -5.74 -18.05
N ILE A 245 -8.06 -5.02 -16.93
CA ILE A 245 -6.95 -4.18 -16.48
C ILE A 245 -6.25 -4.84 -15.30
N ARG A 246 -4.95 -5.09 -15.46
CA ARG A 246 -4.08 -5.66 -14.43
C ARG A 246 -3.43 -4.55 -13.60
N GLY A 247 -3.54 -4.66 -12.28
CA GLY A 247 -2.87 -3.81 -11.31
C GLY A 247 -1.49 -4.31 -10.90
N ALA A 248 -0.93 -3.68 -9.86
CA ALA A 248 0.35 -4.06 -9.29
C ALA A 248 0.32 -5.49 -8.69
N SER A 249 1.52 -6.04 -8.46
CA SER A 249 1.73 -7.37 -7.90
C SER A 249 2.23 -7.27 -6.46
N ALA A 250 1.77 -8.16 -5.60
CA ALA A 250 2.27 -8.34 -4.25
C ALA A 250 2.88 -9.75 -4.09
N PHE A 251 3.64 -9.95 -3.02
CA PHE A 251 4.24 -11.24 -2.71
C PHE A 251 4.26 -11.50 -1.21
N VAL A 252 4.27 -12.78 -0.83
CA VAL A 252 4.38 -13.23 0.56
C VAL A 252 5.26 -14.48 0.63
N TYR A 253 6.23 -14.46 1.53
CA TYR A 253 7.05 -15.58 1.94
C TYR A 253 6.46 -16.17 3.22
N ILE A 254 6.05 -17.43 3.18
CA ILE A 254 5.71 -18.21 4.37
C ILE A 254 6.91 -19.12 4.62
N PHE A 255 7.73 -18.82 5.62
CA PHE A 255 9.04 -19.43 5.77
C PHE A 255 9.21 -20.17 7.10
N ASP A 256 10.08 -21.18 7.08
CA ASP A 256 10.53 -21.86 8.29
C ASP A 256 11.81 -21.20 8.81
N THR A 257 11.92 -21.14 10.13
CA THR A 257 13.14 -20.73 10.85
C THR A 257 14.12 -21.88 11.02
N ALA A 258 13.67 -23.13 10.84
CA ALA A 258 14.53 -24.30 10.81
C ALA A 258 15.27 -24.40 9.47
N PHE A 259 16.59 -24.23 9.52
CA PHE A 259 17.45 -24.29 8.35
C PHE A 259 17.69 -25.77 7.94
N GLY A 260 17.28 -26.13 6.72
CA GLY A 260 17.53 -27.43 6.12
C GLY A 260 18.96 -27.58 5.57
N THR A 261 19.30 -28.78 5.06
CA THR A 261 20.63 -29.08 4.52
C THR A 261 21.04 -28.09 3.44
N GLU A 262 22.15 -27.42 3.74
CA GLU A 262 22.82 -26.33 3.05
C GLU A 262 22.93 -26.56 1.54
N LEU A 263 22.49 -25.60 0.72
CA LEU A 263 23.17 -25.38 -0.55
C LEU A 263 24.56 -24.81 -0.21
N GLU A 264 25.63 -25.37 -0.79
CA GLU A 264 26.99 -24.80 -0.70
C GLU A 264 27.11 -23.37 -1.30
N ALA A 265 26.05 -22.88 -1.96
CA ALA A 265 25.90 -21.49 -2.36
C ALA A 265 24.39 -21.23 -2.49
N PRO A 266 23.80 -20.44 -1.57
CA PRO A 266 24.14 -19.01 -1.50
C PRO A 266 24.97 -18.57 -0.29
N ASP A 267 25.91 -17.65 -0.52
CA ASP A 267 26.69 -16.95 0.52
C ASP A 267 26.29 -15.47 0.58
N THR A 268 26.24 -14.92 1.79
CA THR A 268 26.00 -13.50 2.05
C THR A 268 27.24 -12.87 2.65
N ASP A 269 27.87 -11.96 1.90
CA ASP A 269 29.04 -11.22 2.36
C ASP A 269 28.64 -9.81 2.81
N ILE A 270 29.23 -9.37 3.92
CA ILE A 270 29.01 -8.07 4.53
C ILE A 270 30.33 -7.32 4.36
N GLY A 271 30.33 -6.28 3.52
CA GLY A 271 31.56 -5.66 3.05
C GLY A 271 32.55 -5.23 4.16
N PRO A 272 32.16 -4.34 5.10
CA PRO A 272 33.04 -3.89 6.19
C PRO A 272 32.54 -4.22 7.61
N ASP A 273 33.41 -4.04 8.61
CA ASP A 273 33.09 -4.10 10.04
C ASP A 273 31.95 -3.13 10.40
N LEU A 274 30.80 -3.68 10.78
CA LEU A 274 29.59 -2.92 11.09
C LEU A 274 29.65 -2.19 12.43
N SER A 275 30.67 -2.41 13.26
CA SER A 275 30.83 -1.73 14.56
C SER A 275 30.98 -0.20 14.45
N ASN A 276 31.35 0.31 13.27
CA ASN A 276 31.47 1.74 12.98
C ASN A 276 30.44 2.23 11.94
N TYR A 277 29.45 1.42 11.60
CA TYR A 277 28.50 1.72 10.54
C TYR A 277 27.44 2.71 11.02
N THR A 278 27.35 3.85 10.35
CA THR A 278 26.45 4.94 10.72
C THR A 278 25.24 5.03 9.81
N ASP A 279 25.06 4.22 8.78
CA ASP A 279 23.87 4.36 7.92
C ASP A 279 22.74 3.45 8.40
N THR A 280 21.48 3.84 8.13
CA THR A 280 20.30 3.04 8.50
C THR A 280 20.26 1.68 7.80
N THR A 281 20.94 1.56 6.67
CA THR A 281 21.03 0.31 5.90
C THR A 281 22.47 -0.01 5.55
N PHE A 282 22.88 -1.28 5.69
CA PHE A 282 24.21 -1.75 5.31
C PHE A 282 24.19 -2.65 4.08
N PRO A 283 25.22 -2.57 3.21
CA PRO A 283 25.27 -3.38 1.99
C PRO A 283 25.48 -4.85 2.31
N VAL A 284 24.76 -5.70 1.60
CA VAL A 284 24.88 -7.15 1.62
C VAL A 284 25.07 -7.63 0.19
N THR A 285 26.14 -8.38 -0.04
CA THR A 285 26.34 -9.08 -1.31
C THR A 285 25.70 -10.47 -1.20
N ILE A 286 24.76 -10.75 -2.09
CA ILE A 286 24.12 -12.07 -2.21
C ILE A 286 24.80 -12.80 -3.37
N ASN A 287 25.20 -14.05 -3.14
CA ASN A 287 25.79 -14.92 -4.17
C ASN A 287 24.88 -16.11 -4.41
N ASN A 288 24.23 -16.26 -5.57
CA ASN A 288 23.30 -17.35 -5.86
C ASN A 288 23.34 -17.78 -7.35
N LYS A 289 24.44 -18.44 -7.74
CA LYS A 289 24.78 -18.79 -9.13
C LYS A 289 23.74 -19.62 -9.90
N ASN A 290 22.91 -20.39 -9.20
CA ASN A 290 21.95 -21.32 -9.81
C ASN A 290 20.53 -20.76 -9.86
N THR A 291 20.34 -19.45 -9.71
CA THR A 291 19.00 -18.83 -9.72
C THR A 291 18.53 -18.62 -11.15
N SER A 292 17.32 -19.10 -11.45
CA SER A 292 16.71 -18.90 -12.77
C SER A 292 16.15 -17.47 -12.89
N PRO A 293 16.04 -16.90 -14.11
CA PRO A 293 15.51 -15.54 -14.31
C PRO A 293 14.11 -15.28 -13.73
N ASN A 294 13.27 -16.31 -13.60
CA ASN A 294 11.91 -16.24 -13.06
C ASN A 294 11.82 -16.45 -11.54
N GLU A 295 12.95 -16.67 -10.87
CA GLU A 295 13.06 -16.86 -9.43
C GLU A 295 13.44 -15.55 -8.73
N PHE A 296 13.19 -15.50 -7.42
CA PHE A 296 13.55 -14.38 -6.55
C PHE A 296 14.40 -14.87 -5.39
N ILE A 297 15.24 -13.99 -4.88
CA ILE A 297 16.08 -14.24 -3.71
C ILE A 297 15.73 -13.18 -2.66
N ALA A 298 15.11 -13.60 -1.57
CA ALA A 298 14.82 -12.73 -0.44
C ALA A 298 15.96 -12.77 0.58
N LEU A 299 16.30 -11.60 1.12
CA LEU A 299 17.25 -11.42 2.22
C LEU A 299 16.51 -11.32 3.54
N PHE A 300 16.98 -12.05 4.53
CA PHE A 300 16.48 -12.01 5.89
C PHE A 300 17.61 -11.75 6.88
N LEU A 301 17.33 -10.88 7.85
CA LEU A 301 18.17 -10.61 9.00
C LEU A 301 17.37 -10.89 10.26
N ASN A 302 17.85 -11.80 11.11
CA ASN A 302 17.18 -12.17 12.37
C ASN A 302 15.69 -12.51 12.19
N ASN A 303 15.37 -13.27 11.14
CA ASN A 303 14.01 -13.65 10.73
C ASN A 303 13.11 -12.50 10.24
N LYS A 304 13.66 -11.32 9.99
CA LYS A 304 12.96 -10.19 9.40
C LYS A 304 13.34 -10.03 7.93
N PHE A 305 12.34 -9.91 7.06
CA PHE A 305 12.54 -9.64 5.64
C PHE A 305 13.19 -8.27 5.45
N GLN A 306 14.24 -8.22 4.63
CA GLN A 306 14.99 -7.00 4.34
C GLN A 306 14.71 -6.51 2.93
N ASN A 307 14.90 -7.39 1.94
CA ASN A 307 14.72 -7.06 0.53
C ASN A 307 14.55 -8.32 -0.33
N GLN A 308 14.15 -8.17 -1.58
CA GLN A 308 14.19 -9.25 -2.59
C GLN A 308 14.87 -8.80 -3.88
N ILE A 309 15.55 -9.74 -4.53
CA ILE A 309 16.23 -9.54 -5.82
C ILE A 309 15.66 -10.54 -6.81
N ALA A 310 15.29 -10.08 -8.01
CA ALA A 310 14.92 -10.97 -9.10
C ALA A 310 16.16 -11.67 -9.68
N GLY A 311 16.05 -12.92 -10.08
CA GLY A 311 17.15 -13.69 -10.68
C GLY A 311 17.76 -13.03 -11.92
N THR A 312 16.97 -12.25 -12.67
CA THR A 312 17.44 -11.42 -13.80
C THR A 312 18.44 -10.33 -13.40
N ASN A 313 18.47 -9.94 -12.13
CA ASN A 313 19.32 -8.85 -11.63
C ASN A 313 20.65 -9.36 -11.06
N LEU A 314 20.90 -10.67 -11.11
CA LEU A 314 22.20 -11.23 -10.79
C LEU A 314 23.19 -10.93 -11.92
N ASN A 315 24.43 -10.64 -11.57
CA ASN A 315 25.52 -10.53 -12.54
C ASN A 315 25.92 -11.92 -13.10
N GLU A 316 26.89 -11.92 -14.02
CA GLU A 316 27.42 -13.12 -14.68
C GLU A 316 27.97 -14.19 -13.70
N ASN A 317 28.39 -13.75 -12.50
CA ASN A 317 28.88 -14.63 -11.44
C ASN A 317 27.76 -15.14 -10.52
N GLY A 318 26.52 -14.72 -10.74
CA GLY A 318 25.38 -15.03 -9.90
C GLY A 318 25.28 -14.16 -8.65
N SER A 319 25.93 -13.00 -8.63
CA SER A 319 25.97 -12.12 -7.46
C SER A 319 25.15 -10.85 -7.66
N ALA A 320 24.61 -10.32 -6.57
CA ALA A 320 23.96 -9.00 -6.56
C ALA A 320 24.19 -8.29 -5.22
N LEU A 321 24.27 -6.96 -5.27
CA LEU A 321 24.33 -6.12 -4.09
C LEU A 321 22.91 -5.69 -3.70
N THR A 322 22.61 -5.77 -2.41
CA THR A 322 21.39 -5.25 -1.80
C THR A 322 21.74 -4.63 -0.44
N VAL A 323 20.73 -4.29 0.35
CA VAL A 323 20.89 -3.68 1.66
C VAL A 323 20.03 -4.39 2.71
N ALA A 324 20.46 -4.31 3.97
CA ALA A 324 19.69 -4.72 5.15
C ALA A 324 19.62 -3.57 6.16
N ASN A 325 18.54 -3.51 6.93
CA ASN A 325 18.30 -2.48 7.94
C ASN A 325 19.16 -2.72 9.18
N ALA A 326 19.93 -1.72 9.58
CA ALA A 326 20.72 -1.74 10.81
C ALA A 326 19.83 -1.82 12.06
N ALA A 327 18.60 -1.29 12.00
CA ALA A 327 17.62 -1.37 13.09
C ALA A 327 17.16 -2.81 13.42
N ASP A 328 17.36 -3.75 12.50
CA ASP A 328 17.02 -5.16 12.69
C ASP A 328 18.18 -5.99 13.27
N LEU A 329 19.34 -5.36 13.54
CA LEU A 329 20.46 -5.96 14.23
C LEU A 329 20.18 -6.07 15.74
N ASN A 330 20.46 -7.24 16.29
CA ASN A 330 20.60 -7.45 17.72
C ASN A 330 21.96 -6.90 18.15
N VAL A 331 21.98 -5.85 18.95
CA VAL A 331 23.20 -5.27 19.52
C VAL A 331 23.04 -5.00 21.01
N GLY A 332 24.12 -5.20 21.76
CA GLY A 332 24.13 -5.00 23.20
C GLY A 332 24.25 -3.52 23.57
N SER A 333 23.90 -3.16 24.80
CA SER A 333 24.14 -1.81 25.35
C SER A 333 25.61 -1.54 25.72
N SER A 334 26.49 -2.54 25.61
CA SER A 334 27.91 -2.42 25.93
C SER A 334 28.78 -3.23 24.97
N SER A 335 30.05 -2.83 24.88
CA SER A 335 31.05 -3.46 24.02
C SER A 335 31.71 -4.70 24.65
N ALA A 336 31.16 -5.19 25.77
CA ALA A 336 31.78 -6.26 26.56
C ALA A 336 31.54 -7.67 25.99
N LYS A 337 30.43 -7.87 25.26
CA LYS A 337 30.08 -9.17 24.66
C LYS A 337 29.41 -8.97 23.29
N PRO A 338 29.84 -9.72 22.26
CA PRO A 338 29.20 -9.63 20.96
C PRO A 338 27.79 -10.27 21.00
N GLN A 339 26.87 -9.70 20.24
CA GLN A 339 25.55 -10.27 19.97
C GLN A 339 25.56 -10.99 18.63
N ASN A 340 24.86 -12.12 18.58
CA ASN A 340 24.73 -12.92 17.37
C ASN A 340 23.60 -12.38 16.49
N ASN A 341 23.92 -12.18 15.22
CA ASN A 341 23.01 -11.79 14.16
C ASN A 341 23.07 -12.85 13.07
N PHE A 342 21.91 -13.21 12.52
CA PHE A 342 21.80 -14.27 11.52
C PHE A 342 21.32 -13.67 10.21
N LEU A 343 22.19 -13.71 9.22
CA LEU A 343 21.91 -13.29 7.85
C LEU A 343 21.73 -14.52 6.99
N TYR A 344 20.67 -14.57 6.20
CA TYR A 344 20.44 -15.68 5.28
C TYR A 344 19.53 -15.22 4.14
N THR A 345 19.50 -16.03 3.09
CA THR A 345 18.64 -15.80 1.93
C THR A 345 17.70 -16.97 1.71
N ILE A 346 16.56 -16.67 1.10
CA ILE A 346 15.60 -17.67 0.64
C ILE A 346 15.38 -17.47 -0.85
N ARG A 347 15.74 -18.47 -1.65
CA ARG A 347 15.44 -18.50 -3.08
C ARG A 347 14.08 -19.15 -3.31
N THR A 348 13.28 -18.54 -4.19
CA THR A 348 11.99 -19.11 -4.61
C THR A 348 12.20 -20.07 -5.79
N SER A 349 11.44 -21.15 -5.88
CA SER A 349 11.38 -21.97 -7.10
C SER A 349 9.98 -22.54 -7.28
N ASN A 350 9.21 -21.99 -8.22
CA ASN A 350 7.83 -22.43 -8.54
C ASN A 350 6.94 -22.62 -7.28
N GLY A 351 6.92 -21.61 -6.40
CA GLY A 351 6.15 -21.64 -5.14
C GLY A 351 6.87 -22.30 -3.95
N ASP A 352 7.97 -23.02 -4.18
CA ASP A 352 8.82 -23.57 -3.11
C ASP A 352 9.84 -22.54 -2.62
N LEU A 353 10.34 -22.77 -1.40
CA LEU A 353 11.42 -22.00 -0.78
C LEU A 353 12.65 -22.88 -0.62
N ILE A 354 13.80 -22.33 -0.95
CA ILE A 354 15.10 -22.97 -0.82
C ILE A 354 15.99 -22.04 0.01
N ASN A 355 16.26 -22.46 1.25
CA ASN A 355 17.03 -21.68 2.21
C ASN A 355 18.54 -21.75 1.93
N SER A 356 19.24 -20.65 2.14
CA SER A 356 20.71 -20.63 2.16
C SER A 356 21.27 -21.13 3.47
N LYS A 357 22.59 -21.30 3.51
CA LYS A 357 23.32 -21.37 4.77
C LYS A 357 23.14 -20.05 5.54
N THR A 358 23.05 -20.16 6.85
CA THR A 358 22.99 -19.01 7.75
C THR A 358 24.39 -18.48 8.00
N THR A 359 24.62 -17.20 7.68
CA THR A 359 25.84 -16.49 8.03
C THR A 359 25.69 -15.86 9.41
N LEU A 360 26.58 -16.24 10.32
CA LEU A 360 26.66 -15.65 11.65
C LEU A 360 27.49 -14.37 11.61
N LEU A 361 26.87 -13.27 12.00
CA LEU A 361 27.50 -11.97 12.21
C LEU A 361 27.54 -11.67 13.71
N GLN A 362 28.74 -11.43 14.25
CA GLN A 362 28.91 -11.08 15.65
C GLN A 362 29.22 -9.58 15.79
N LEU A 363 28.36 -8.85 16.49
CA LEU A 363 28.49 -7.40 16.66
C LEU A 363 28.65 -6.99 18.11
N PHE A 364 29.61 -6.12 18.37
CA PHE A 364 29.75 -5.43 19.66
C PHE A 364 28.92 -4.14 19.62
N GLY A 365 28.23 -3.85 20.72
CA GLY A 365 27.42 -2.64 20.83
C GLY A 365 28.02 -1.56 21.73
N PRO A 366 27.35 -0.42 21.86
CA PRO A 366 26.21 0.01 21.04
C PRO A 366 26.65 0.33 19.60
N LEU A 367 25.76 0.15 18.62
CA LEU A 367 26.03 0.67 17.28
C LEU A 367 26.08 2.20 17.33
N PRO A 368 26.85 2.84 16.44
CA PRO A 368 26.74 4.28 16.22
C PRO A 368 25.28 4.65 15.91
N THR A 369 24.82 5.80 16.40
CA THR A 369 23.49 6.32 16.03
C THR A 369 23.41 6.43 14.50
N PRO A 370 22.42 5.79 13.85
CA PRO A 370 22.27 5.87 12.42
C PRO A 370 22.03 7.31 11.95
N ASN A 371 22.58 7.64 10.80
CA ASN A 371 22.26 8.78 9.97
C ASN A 371 20.79 8.60 9.56
N PRO A 372 19.94 9.62 9.66
CA PRO A 372 18.55 9.49 9.27
C PRO A 372 18.35 9.12 7.81
N GLU A 373 17.23 8.44 7.51
CA GLU A 373 16.82 8.13 6.13
C GLU A 373 16.26 9.37 5.41
N ASN A 374 16.40 9.40 4.08
CA ASN A 374 15.83 10.46 3.24
C ASN A 374 16.22 11.87 3.71
N GLN A 375 17.53 12.12 3.89
CA GLN A 375 18.10 13.43 4.22
C GLN A 375 17.97 14.41 3.06
N ILE A 376 16.76 14.89 2.84
CA ILE A 376 16.47 15.85 1.79
C ILE A 376 16.28 17.27 2.33
N LEU A 377 16.06 17.42 3.63
CA LEU A 377 15.85 18.70 4.32
C LEU A 377 17.20 19.33 4.72
N GLY A 378 17.19 20.65 4.94
CA GLY A 378 18.37 21.38 5.41
C GLY A 378 18.71 21.08 6.87
N PRO A 379 19.90 21.50 7.37
CA PRO A 379 20.26 21.34 8.78
C PRO A 379 19.32 22.18 9.68
N LEU A 380 19.42 21.97 10.99
CA LEU A 380 18.78 22.85 11.96
C LEU A 380 19.26 24.30 11.76
N VAL A 381 18.38 25.27 12.04
CA VAL A 381 18.74 26.69 12.05
C VAL A 381 19.60 27.00 13.27
N ASP A 382 19.23 26.42 14.42
CA ASP A 382 20.00 26.43 15.66
C ASP A 382 19.81 25.09 16.38
N PRO A 383 20.89 24.36 16.72
CA PRO A 383 22.27 24.63 16.35
C PRO A 383 22.50 24.37 14.86
N ASN A 384 23.34 25.17 14.20
CA ASN A 384 23.81 24.89 12.84
C ASN A 384 25.33 24.69 12.82
N GLY A 385 25.79 23.76 13.66
CA GLY A 385 27.19 23.64 14.06
C GLY A 385 27.61 24.67 15.11
N GLY A 386 28.86 24.57 15.61
CA GLY A 386 29.40 25.46 16.63
C GLY A 386 29.55 24.81 18.02
N VAL A 387 29.39 25.59 19.07
CA VAL A 387 29.58 25.15 20.47
C VAL A 387 28.29 25.39 21.25
N ILE A 388 27.71 24.33 21.81
CA ILE A 388 26.72 24.43 22.89
C ILE A 388 27.50 24.41 24.20
N ASN A 389 27.46 25.51 24.96
CA ASN A 389 28.20 25.63 26.19
C ASN A 389 27.31 26.01 27.38
N LEU A 390 27.91 26.17 28.56
CA LEU A 390 27.23 26.69 29.75
C LEU A 390 26.41 27.95 29.48
N GLY A 391 26.93 28.92 28.72
CA GLY A 391 26.20 30.14 28.39
C GLY A 391 24.98 29.92 27.49
N SER A 392 24.91 28.79 26.78
CA SER A 392 23.74 28.37 25.99
C SER A 392 22.58 27.87 26.85
N ILE A 393 22.87 27.44 28.09
CA ILE A 393 21.90 26.83 29.01
C ILE A 393 21.81 27.58 30.36
N PHE A 394 22.48 28.73 30.48
CA PHE A 394 22.39 29.65 31.60
C PHE A 394 22.18 31.07 31.10
N ILE A 395 20.98 31.62 31.32
CA ILE A 395 20.67 33.01 31.02
C ILE A 395 20.63 33.80 32.33
N GLN A 396 21.50 34.80 32.44
CA GLN A 396 21.63 35.65 33.64
C GLN A 396 21.86 34.84 34.93
N GLY A 397 22.55 33.70 34.83
CA GLY A 397 22.86 32.82 35.96
C GLY A 397 21.75 31.85 36.35
N ASN A 398 20.62 31.82 35.64
CA ASN A 398 19.55 30.85 35.88
C ASN A 398 19.62 29.70 34.86
N PRO A 399 19.47 28.43 35.29
CA PRO A 399 19.29 27.30 34.38
C PRO A 399 18.17 27.58 33.38
N THR A 400 18.41 27.33 32.11
CA THR A 400 17.44 27.55 31.03
C THR A 400 17.50 26.38 30.06
N ASP A 401 16.34 25.93 29.61
CA ASP A 401 16.23 24.90 28.57
C ASP A 401 16.86 25.38 27.26
N TYR A 402 17.46 24.45 26.51
CA TYR A 402 18.03 24.79 25.22
C TYR A 402 16.95 24.72 24.13
N THR A 403 16.81 25.80 23.36
CA THR A 403 15.83 25.86 22.27
C THR A 403 16.52 25.56 20.94
N THR A 404 16.06 24.53 20.24
CA THR A 404 16.46 24.28 18.85
C THR A 404 15.45 24.92 17.91
N THR A 405 15.91 25.33 16.73
CA THR A 405 15.10 26.05 15.73
C THR A 405 15.17 25.35 14.38
N ILE A 406 14.01 25.21 13.74
CA ILE A 406 13.81 24.58 12.42
C ILE A 406 13.04 25.54 11.51
N ASP A 407 13.36 25.56 10.22
CA ASP A 407 12.70 26.41 9.21
C ASP A 407 11.71 25.59 8.38
N LEU A 408 10.48 25.43 8.88
CA LEU A 408 9.43 24.68 8.20
C LEU A 408 9.00 25.34 6.89
N SER A 409 9.15 26.66 6.77
CA SER A 409 8.83 27.40 5.55
C SER A 409 9.69 26.92 4.37
N LYS A 410 10.97 26.67 4.63
CA LYS A 410 11.93 26.13 3.65
C LYS A 410 11.71 24.64 3.41
N ASP A 411 11.45 23.87 4.47
CA ASP A 411 11.21 22.43 4.36
C ASP A 411 9.96 22.13 3.54
N LYS A 412 8.89 22.92 3.74
CA LYS A 412 7.66 22.83 2.94
C LYS A 412 7.92 22.93 1.45
N THR A 413 8.81 23.83 1.04
CA THR A 413 9.19 24.00 -0.38
C THR A 413 9.97 22.77 -0.86
N THR A 414 10.92 22.29 -0.06
CA THR A 414 11.75 21.13 -0.40
C THR A 414 10.95 19.83 -0.52
N LEU A 415 9.99 19.62 0.38
CA LEU A 415 9.09 18.46 0.36
C LEU A 415 8.16 18.48 -0.85
N ALA A 416 7.64 19.65 -1.22
CA ALA A 416 6.82 19.80 -2.41
C ALA A 416 7.63 19.45 -3.67
N ASP A 417 8.85 19.98 -3.78
CA ASP A 417 9.70 19.80 -4.95
C ASP A 417 10.25 18.37 -5.09
N LYS A 418 10.72 17.76 -3.99
CA LYS A 418 11.42 16.46 -4.03
C LYS A 418 10.53 15.25 -3.79
N MET A 419 9.39 15.42 -3.12
CA MET A 419 8.52 14.30 -2.73
C MET A 419 7.07 14.47 -3.21
N SER A 420 6.73 15.59 -3.87
CA SER A 420 5.32 15.94 -4.15
C SER A 420 4.45 15.96 -2.89
N TYR A 421 5.06 16.22 -1.73
CA TYR A 421 4.38 16.22 -0.44
C TYR A 421 4.17 17.65 0.05
N THR A 422 2.94 17.99 0.44
CA THR A 422 2.63 19.28 1.06
C THR A 422 2.61 19.12 2.56
N LEU A 423 3.50 19.84 3.26
CA LEU A 423 3.54 19.91 4.73
C LEU A 423 2.26 20.57 5.28
N LYS A 424 1.67 19.98 6.33
CA LYS A 424 0.35 20.36 6.88
C LYS A 424 0.40 20.54 8.39
N GLN A 425 -0.63 21.19 8.90
CA GLN A 425 -0.94 21.16 10.33
C GLN A 425 -1.17 19.71 10.78
N ASN A 426 -0.73 19.39 12.01
CA ASN A 426 -0.76 18.08 12.65
C ASN A 426 0.30 17.06 12.21
N ASP A 427 1.10 17.37 11.19
CA ASP A 427 2.33 16.59 10.96
C ASP A 427 3.26 16.74 12.17
N ILE A 428 4.09 15.72 12.40
CA ILE A 428 4.93 15.63 13.60
C ILE A 428 6.38 15.86 13.20
N VAL A 429 7.06 16.76 13.91
CA VAL A 429 8.51 16.90 13.86
C VAL A 429 9.10 16.17 15.05
N THR A 430 10.03 15.26 14.78
CA THR A 430 10.77 14.52 15.80
C THR A 430 12.23 14.92 15.76
N LEU A 431 12.72 15.58 16.81
CA LEU A 431 14.12 15.90 17.00
C LEU A 431 14.81 14.72 17.70
N HIS A 432 15.91 14.26 17.11
CA HIS A 432 16.82 13.29 17.71
C HIS A 432 18.10 14.01 18.11
N ALA A 433 18.49 13.90 19.38
CA ALA A 433 19.69 14.50 19.92
C ALA A 433 20.57 13.43 20.58
N THR A 434 21.89 13.53 20.43
CA THR A 434 22.86 12.70 21.14
C THR A 434 23.92 13.58 21.75
N PHE A 435 24.10 13.47 23.06
CA PHE A 435 25.08 14.22 23.82
C PHE A 435 26.22 13.32 24.29
N GLN A 436 27.46 13.77 24.09
CA GLN A 436 28.66 12.98 24.35
C GLN A 436 29.68 13.80 25.11
N GLY A 437 30.30 13.20 26.13
CA GLY A 437 31.33 13.84 26.95
C GLY A 437 31.51 13.13 28.29
N ASP A 438 32.52 13.54 29.06
CA ASP A 438 32.65 13.08 30.44
C ASP A 438 31.57 13.73 31.29
N PHE A 439 30.67 12.92 31.83
CA PHE A 439 29.47 13.39 32.51
C PHE A 439 29.74 13.67 34.00
N GLN A 440 29.18 14.76 34.51
CA GLN A 440 29.54 15.30 35.82
C GLN A 440 29.31 14.33 37.00
N SER A 441 28.29 13.45 36.94
CA SER A 441 27.92 12.63 38.09
C SER A 441 28.91 11.51 38.41
N ASP A 442 29.55 10.94 37.39
CA ASP A 442 30.45 9.79 37.52
C ASP A 442 31.83 10.02 36.88
N ASP A 443 32.02 11.18 36.24
CA ASP A 443 33.26 11.63 35.61
C ASP A 443 33.82 10.62 34.58
N ASN A 444 32.89 9.90 33.92
CA ASN A 444 33.15 8.95 32.85
C ASN A 444 32.50 9.43 31.54
N PHE A 445 33.04 8.98 30.42
CA PHE A 445 32.48 9.28 29.10
C PHE A 445 31.12 8.62 28.92
N GLN A 446 30.11 9.43 28.65
CA GLN A 446 28.75 9.03 28.37
C GLN A 446 28.36 9.38 26.93
N VAL A 447 27.42 8.60 26.38
CA VAL A 447 26.76 8.85 25.09
C VAL A 447 25.26 8.69 25.34
N ASN A 448 24.55 9.80 25.45
CA ASN A 448 23.16 9.82 25.84
C ASN A 448 22.28 10.27 24.67
N PRO A 449 21.46 9.36 24.10
CA PRO A 449 20.48 9.72 23.08
C PRO A 449 19.16 10.19 23.71
N PHE A 450 18.52 11.18 23.07
CA PHE A 450 17.25 11.75 23.45
C PHE A 450 16.38 11.99 22.21
N THR A 451 15.06 11.95 22.40
CA THR A 451 14.08 12.20 21.36
C THR A 451 13.01 13.15 21.87
N TYR A 452 12.73 14.20 21.10
CA TYR A 452 11.73 15.22 21.42
C TYR A 452 10.77 15.38 20.26
N THR A 453 9.47 15.39 20.52
CA THR A 453 8.44 15.49 19.48
C THR A 453 7.64 16.77 19.63
N LYS A 454 7.27 17.38 18.51
CA LYS A 454 6.38 18.53 18.48
C LYS A 454 5.49 18.50 17.25
N THR A 455 4.19 18.71 17.46
CA THR A 455 3.20 18.77 16.38
C THR A 455 3.24 20.14 15.70
N ILE A 456 3.20 20.13 14.36
CA ILE A 456 3.15 21.34 13.55
C ILE A 456 1.80 22.02 13.71
N THR A 457 1.83 23.27 14.13
CA THR A 457 0.65 24.15 14.22
C THR A 457 0.53 25.05 13.00
N ASP A 458 1.66 25.60 12.53
CA ASP A 458 1.77 26.37 11.29
C ASP A 458 2.90 25.79 10.42
N PRO A 459 2.59 25.21 9.24
CA PRO A 459 3.59 24.65 8.34
C PRO A 459 4.41 25.72 7.59
N THR A 460 4.20 27.01 7.87
CA THR A 460 4.97 28.13 7.32
C THR A 460 5.87 28.82 8.34
N ASP A 461 5.96 28.28 9.56
CA ASP A 461 6.81 28.80 10.62
C ASP A 461 8.30 28.68 10.25
N SER A 462 8.99 29.80 10.09
CA SER A 462 10.43 29.85 9.80
C SER A 462 11.29 29.68 11.06
N ALA A 463 10.68 29.64 12.25
CA ALA A 463 11.35 29.51 13.55
C ALA A 463 10.62 28.50 14.44
N PHE A 464 10.34 27.32 13.89
CA PHE A 464 9.70 26.25 14.63
C PHE A 464 10.63 25.69 15.70
N ASN A 465 10.27 25.93 16.97
CA ASN A 465 11.15 25.65 18.09
C ASN A 465 10.86 24.31 18.78
N ILE A 466 11.87 23.49 19.04
CA ILE A 466 11.78 22.30 19.90
C ILE A 466 12.65 22.51 21.13
N ILE A 467 12.10 22.26 22.32
CA ILE A 467 12.80 22.50 23.60
C ILE A 467 13.51 21.22 24.05
N ILE A 468 14.80 21.35 24.34
CA ILE A 468 15.63 20.35 25.02
C ILE A 468 15.72 20.76 26.50
N PRO A 469 15.17 19.95 27.43
CA PRO A 469 15.24 20.25 28.86
C PRO A 469 16.68 20.45 29.35
N PHE A 470 16.86 21.38 30.27
CA PHE A 470 18.17 21.66 30.89
C PHE A 470 18.85 20.39 31.43
N ASP A 471 18.10 19.52 32.08
CA ASP A 471 18.63 18.31 32.72
C ASP A 471 19.22 17.31 31.71
N ASP A 472 18.73 17.29 30.47
CA ASP A 472 19.18 16.34 29.44
C ASP A 472 20.53 16.74 28.83
N ILE A 473 20.80 18.05 28.77
CA ILE A 473 21.95 18.65 28.07
C ILE A 473 23.02 19.22 29.01
N SER A 474 22.73 19.36 30.31
CA SER A 474 23.69 19.85 31.30
C SER A 474 24.73 18.79 31.72
N GLY A 475 25.91 19.21 32.18
CA GLY A 475 26.86 18.33 32.85
C GLY A 475 27.89 17.61 31.96
N TYR A 476 27.97 17.89 30.65
CA TYR A 476 28.94 17.26 29.75
C TYR A 476 30.24 18.06 29.64
N GLY A 477 31.36 17.40 29.92
CA GLY A 477 32.71 17.98 29.87
C GLY A 477 33.65 17.31 28.87
N THR A 478 34.87 17.86 28.75
CA THR A 478 35.93 17.31 27.89
C THR A 478 36.35 15.92 28.37
N PRO A 479 36.44 14.91 27.48
CA PRO A 479 36.83 13.57 27.87
C PRO A 479 38.28 13.46 28.34
N LYS A 480 38.54 12.64 29.36
CA LYS A 480 39.91 12.28 29.78
C LYS A 480 40.65 11.45 28.74
N ASP A 481 39.93 10.61 28.00
CA ASP A 481 40.49 9.80 26.91
C ASP A 481 40.66 10.68 25.67
N PRO A 482 41.90 10.94 25.21
CA PRO A 482 42.16 11.82 24.06
C PRO A 482 41.64 11.26 22.74
N LYS A 483 41.20 10.00 22.68
CA LYS A 483 40.55 9.40 21.51
C LYS A 483 39.06 9.72 21.43
N ARG A 484 38.47 10.29 22.49
CA ARG A 484 37.05 10.64 22.57
C ARG A 484 36.88 12.16 22.47
N SER A 485 35.69 12.59 22.10
CA SER A 485 35.38 14.01 21.92
C SER A 485 34.07 14.37 22.61
N ASN A 486 34.01 15.57 23.19
CA ASN A 486 32.78 16.14 23.71
C ASN A 486 32.00 16.82 22.59
N LEU A 487 30.86 16.24 22.22
CA LEU A 487 30.09 16.70 21.07
C LEU A 487 28.60 16.48 21.26
N TYR A 488 27.82 17.26 20.51
CA TYR A 488 26.41 16.98 20.27
C TYR A 488 26.22 16.56 18.81
N LYS A 489 25.24 15.69 18.58
CA LYS A 489 24.73 15.33 17.24
C LYS A 489 23.22 15.49 17.25
N MET A 490 22.66 16.18 16.27
CA MET A 490 21.23 16.43 16.16
C MET A 490 20.75 16.34 14.72
N TYR A 491 19.56 15.80 14.54
CA TYR A 491 18.80 15.88 13.31
C TYR A 491 17.31 15.82 13.64
N TYR A 492 16.45 16.23 12.71
CA TYR A 492 15.00 16.07 12.88
C TYR A 492 14.38 15.33 11.69
N GLU A 493 13.24 14.73 11.95
CA GLU A 493 12.43 14.00 10.98
C GLU A 493 11.02 14.57 10.92
N ILE A 494 10.38 14.44 9.75
CA ILE A 494 8.98 14.82 9.54
C ILE A 494 8.16 13.56 9.28
N THR A 495 7.14 13.35 10.11
CA THR A 495 6.18 12.25 10.01
C THR A 495 4.78 12.81 9.70
N PRO A 496 4.15 12.42 8.58
CA PRO A 496 2.79 12.81 8.27
C PRO A 496 1.81 12.36 9.35
N ALA A 497 0.79 13.17 9.63
CA ALA A 497 -0.23 12.83 10.64
C ALA A 497 -0.94 11.48 10.40
N SER A 498 -0.99 11.01 9.14
CA SER A 498 -1.61 9.75 8.74
C SER A 498 -0.65 8.56 8.68
N ALA A 499 0.63 8.75 9.01
CA ALA A 499 1.68 7.74 8.87
C ALA A 499 2.31 7.42 10.24
N THR A 500 2.90 6.23 10.33
CA THR A 500 3.67 5.79 11.51
C THR A 500 5.18 5.87 11.31
N THR A 501 5.63 6.24 10.11
CA THR A 501 7.05 6.32 9.73
C THR A 501 7.36 7.69 9.16
N PRO A 502 8.56 8.24 9.44
CA PRO A 502 9.00 9.51 8.87
C PRO A 502 9.14 9.40 7.35
N ILE A 503 8.92 10.52 6.66
CA ILE A 503 9.06 10.59 5.19
C ILE A 503 10.34 11.31 4.76
N ALA A 504 10.87 12.18 5.61
CA ALA A 504 12.02 13.01 5.32
C ALA A 504 12.75 13.37 6.60
N ALA A 505 14.05 13.61 6.47
CA ALA A 505 14.88 14.06 7.57
C ALA A 505 15.82 15.19 7.17
N SER A 506 16.32 15.89 8.20
CA SER A 506 17.36 16.90 8.08
C SER A 506 18.73 16.26 7.91
N SER A 507 19.63 16.98 7.25
CA SER A 507 21.06 16.70 7.35
C SER A 507 21.52 16.75 8.82
N LEU A 508 22.44 15.85 9.18
CA LEU A 508 23.00 15.76 10.52
C LEU A 508 23.77 17.03 10.88
N THR A 509 23.45 17.60 12.05
CA THR A 509 24.18 18.72 12.62
C THR A 509 25.02 18.26 13.80
N GLN A 510 26.28 18.68 13.85
CA GLN A 510 27.19 18.34 14.93
C GLN A 510 28.06 19.52 15.35
N GLY A 511 28.46 19.53 16.62
CA GLY A 511 29.33 20.56 17.18
C GLY A 511 29.87 20.16 18.55
N VAL A 512 30.62 21.06 19.18
CA VAL A 512 31.23 20.84 20.50
C VAL A 512 30.18 21.02 21.59
N LEU A 513 30.18 20.13 22.58
CA LEU A 513 29.31 20.22 23.76
C LEU A 513 30.15 20.47 25.01
N SER A 514 29.93 21.58 25.72
CA SER A 514 30.70 21.94 26.93
C SER A 514 29.81 22.61 27.97
N THR A 515 28.98 21.80 28.62
CA THR A 515 27.91 22.24 29.53
C THR A 515 28.19 21.91 31.00
N ARG A 516 29.35 21.33 31.30
CA ARG A 516 29.81 21.05 32.66
C ARG A 516 30.33 22.31 33.35
N VAL A 517 29.83 22.58 34.56
CA VAL A 517 30.41 23.58 35.48
C VAL A 517 31.76 23.07 35.96
N ILE A 518 32.83 23.86 35.73
CA ILE A 518 34.20 23.57 36.19
C ILE A 518 34.33 23.87 37.68
#